data_AF-A0A094PBY5-F1
#
_entry.id   AF-A0A094PBY5-F1
#
_cell.length_a   1.000
_cell.length_b   1.000
_cell.length_c   1.000
_cell.angle_alpha   90.00
_cell.angle_beta   90.00
_cell.angle_gamma   90.00
#
_symmetry.space_group_name_H-M   'P 1'
#
loop_
_entity.id
_entity.type
_entity.pdbx_description
1 polymer ?
#
loop_
_entity_poly.entity_id
_entity_poly.type
_entity_poly.pdbx_seq_one_letter_code
_entity_poly.pdbx_strand_id
1 'polypeptide(L)'
;MSAEMALFSIFVLSIFIGFEVVSKVSTTLHTPLMSGANAIHGVILVGAIMVADHSETTLELTLSVIAIVLATINMVGGFVVTDRMLEMFKGKKK
;
A
#
# COMPACT_ATOMS: atom_id res chain seq x y z
N MET A 1 -4.77 -28.47 4.75
CA MET A 1 -5.02 -27.16 5.39
C MET A 1 -6.22 -26.54 4.68
N SER A 2 -7.28 -26.13 5.40
CA SER A 2 -8.41 -25.43 4.76
C SER A 2 -7.97 -24.05 4.29
N ALA A 3 -8.72 -23.46 3.35
CA ALA A 3 -8.42 -22.12 2.84
C ALA A 3 -8.44 -21.06 3.95
N GLU A 4 -9.37 -21.15 4.91
CA GLU A 4 -9.41 -20.18 6.02
C GLU A 4 -8.18 -20.32 6.93
N MET A 5 -7.77 -21.56 7.23
CA MET A 5 -6.56 -21.81 8.03
C MET A 5 -5.30 -21.31 7.32
N ALA A 6 -5.25 -21.39 5.99
CA ALA A 6 -4.16 -20.85 5.19
C ALA A 6 -4.12 -19.32 5.25
N LEU A 7 -5.25 -18.64 5.02
CA LEU A 7 -5.34 -17.18 5.08
C LEU A 7 -5.02 -16.64 6.47
N PHE A 8 -5.52 -17.30 7.52
CA PHE A 8 -5.20 -16.95 8.90
C PHE A 8 -3.71 -17.10 9.20
N SER A 9 -3.11 -18.19 8.72
CA SER A 9 -1.66 -18.41 8.86
C SER A 9 -0.84 -17.33 8.11
N ILE A 10 -1.24 -16.98 6.88
CA ILE A 10 -0.63 -15.90 6.10
C ILE A 10 -0.74 -14.57 6.84
N PHE A 11 -1.92 -14.25 7.37
CA PHE A 11 -2.15 -13.03 8.14
C PHE A 11 -1.20 -12.93 9.35
N VAL A 12 -1.16 -13.97 10.18
CA VAL A 12 -0.31 -14.01 11.38
C VAL A 12 1.18 -13.89 11.00
N LEU A 13 1.64 -14.69 10.04
CA LEU A 13 3.04 -14.66 9.60
C LEU A 13 3.43 -13.32 8.96
N SER A 14 2.51 -12.68 8.24
CA SER A 14 2.75 -11.35 7.63
C SER A 14 2.97 -10.27 8.70
N ILE A 15 2.27 -10.34 9.84
CA ILE A 15 2.50 -9.43 10.97
C ILE A 15 3.91 -9.61 11.53
N PHE A 16 4.34 -10.85 11.77
CA PHE A 16 5.69 -11.14 12.25
C PHE A 16 6.77 -10.61 11.29
N ILE A 17 6.60 -10.85 9.99
CA ILE A 17 7.51 -10.34 8.96
C ILE A 17 7.55 -8.82 8.97
N GLY A 18 6.39 -8.15 9.03
CA GLY A 18 6.30 -6.69 9.09
C GLY A 18 7.05 -6.11 10.28
N PHE A 19 6.86 -6.69 11.46
CA PHE A 19 7.57 -6.27 12.68
C PHE A 19 9.09 -6.45 12.54
N GLU A 20 9.54 -7.63 12.10
CA GLU A 20 10.97 -7.95 11.99
C GLU A 20 11.70 -7.07 10.97
N VAL A 21 11.06 -6.77 9.84
CA VAL A 21 11.65 -5.92 8.79
C VAL A 21 11.72 -4.46 9.23
N VAL A 22 10.63 -3.91 9.79
CA VAL A 22 10.58 -2.50 10.20
C VAL A 22 11.54 -2.21 11.36
N SER A 23 11.71 -3.16 12.28
CA SER A 23 12.61 -3.03 13.44
C SER A 23 14.10 -2.90 13.06
N LYS A 24 14.47 -3.26 11.82
CA LYS A 24 15.84 -3.25 11.33
C LYS A 24 16.16 -2.07 10.39
N VAL A 25 15.21 -1.16 10.18
CA VAL A 25 15.43 0.01 9.32
C VAL A 25 16.27 1.06 10.07
N SER A 26 17.25 1.65 9.38
CA SER A 26 18.07 2.74 9.92
C SER A 26 17.22 3.98 10.24
N THR A 27 17.60 4.73 11.27
CA THR A 27 16.86 5.91 11.71
C THR A 27 16.73 7.00 10.64
N THR A 28 17.71 7.08 9.74
CA THR A 28 17.71 8.01 8.60
C THR A 28 16.61 7.69 7.57
N LEU A 29 16.12 6.44 7.56
CA LEU A 29 15.13 5.97 6.59
C LEU A 29 13.71 5.90 7.16
N HIS A 30 13.44 6.28 8.42
CA HIS A 30 12.07 6.20 8.97
C HIS A 30 11.06 7.03 8.18
N THR A 31 11.42 8.23 7.73
CA THR A 31 10.51 9.09 6.94
C THR A 31 10.27 8.53 5.53
N PRO A 32 11.32 8.14 4.76
CA PRO A 32 11.11 7.39 3.51
C PRO A 32 10.32 6.08 3.71
N LEU A 33 10.56 5.35 4.80
CA LEU A 33 9.84 4.11 5.13
C LEU A 33 8.36 4.39 5.37
N MET A 34 8.03 5.43 6.14
CA MET A 34 6.65 5.85 6.38
C MET A 34 5.94 6.20 5.06
N SER A 35 6.60 6.95 4.18
CA SER A 35 6.08 7.25 2.84
C SER A 35 5.92 5.99 1.98
N GLY A 36 6.89 5.08 2.01
CA GLY A 36 6.84 3.83 1.25
C GLY A 36 5.72 2.90 1.73
N ALA A 37 5.54 2.75 3.04
CA ALA A 37 4.40 2.04 3.61
C ALA A 37 3.06 2.68 3.20
N ASN A 38 3.02 4.02 3.10
CA ASN A 38 1.85 4.73 2.57
C ASN A 38 1.58 4.40 1.09
N ALA A 39 2.60 4.22 0.27
CA ALA A 39 2.43 3.83 -1.13
C ALA A 39 1.92 2.38 -1.29
N ILE A 40 2.44 1.46 -0.47
CA ILE A 40 2.14 0.02 -0.56
C ILE A 40 0.70 -0.29 -0.13
N HIS A 41 0.18 0.37 0.92
CA HIS A 41 -1.23 0.16 1.31
C HIS A 41 -2.23 0.65 0.25
N GLY A 42 -1.76 1.41 -0.75
CA GLY A 42 -2.49 1.74 -1.98
C GLY A 42 -3.05 0.53 -2.74
N VAL A 43 -2.67 -0.70 -2.38
CA VAL A 43 -3.31 -1.96 -2.83
C VAL A 43 -4.84 -1.98 -2.62
N ILE A 44 -5.38 -1.11 -1.76
CA ILE A 44 -6.83 -0.85 -1.66
C ILE A 44 -7.50 -0.57 -3.02
N LEU A 45 -6.74 -0.11 -4.02
CA LEU A 45 -7.21 0.05 -5.40
C LEU A 45 -7.78 -1.24 -5.98
N VAL A 46 -7.16 -2.38 -5.71
CA VAL A 46 -7.64 -3.70 -6.16
C VAL A 46 -9.02 -3.99 -5.56
N GLY A 47 -9.19 -3.73 -4.27
CA GLY A 47 -10.47 -3.87 -3.59
C GLY A 47 -11.54 -2.95 -4.17
N ALA A 48 -11.20 -1.68 -4.44
CA ALA A 48 -12.12 -0.71 -5.02
C ALA A 48 -12.58 -1.12 -6.44
N ILE A 49 -11.69 -1.69 -7.25
CA ILE A 49 -12.03 -2.24 -8.57
C ILE A 49 -12.96 -3.44 -8.44
N MET A 50 -12.71 -4.35 -7.50
CA MET A 50 -13.59 -5.51 -7.25
C MET A 50 -14.99 -5.08 -6.80
N VAL A 51 -15.10 -4.03 -5.97
CA VAL A 51 -16.41 -3.48 -5.55
C VAL A 51 -17.13 -2.80 -6.73
N ALA A 52 -16.39 -2.08 -7.58
CA ALA A 52 -16.96 -1.48 -8.79
C ALA A 52 -17.58 -2.54 -9.73
N ASP A 53 -16.90 -3.68 -9.89
CA ASP A 53 -17.36 -4.82 -10.71
C ASP A 53 -18.68 -5.42 -10.20
N HIS A 54 -18.91 -5.41 -8.89
CA HIS A 54 -20.11 -5.95 -8.24
C HIS A 54 -21.17 -4.89 -7.92
N SER A 55 -21.04 -3.68 -8.47
CA SER A 55 -21.99 -2.60 -8.19
C SER A 55 -23.32 -2.84 -8.91
N GLU A 56 -24.42 -2.94 -8.16
CA GLU A 56 -25.77 -3.14 -8.71
C GLU A 56 -26.56 -1.83 -8.81
N THR A 57 -26.20 -0.84 -7.98
CA THR A 57 -26.89 0.46 -7.94
C THR A 57 -26.01 1.60 -8.43
N THR A 58 -26.64 2.67 -8.94
CA THR A 58 -25.93 3.90 -9.34
C THR A 58 -25.13 4.51 -8.18
N LEU A 59 -25.62 4.37 -6.94
CA LEU A 59 -24.93 4.85 -5.75
C LEU A 59 -23.64 4.06 -5.49
N GLU A 60 -23.71 2.73 -5.52
CA GLU A 60 -22.55 1.84 -5.37
C GLU A 60 -21.50 2.10 -6.44
N LEU A 61 -21.92 2.23 -7.70
CA LEU A 61 -21.01 2.53 -8.80
C LEU A 61 -20.32 3.89 -8.60
N THR A 62 -21.09 4.91 -8.21
CA THR A 62 -20.54 6.26 -7.98
C THR A 62 -19.52 6.26 -6.84
N LEU A 63 -19.83 5.61 -5.72
CA LEU A 63 -18.92 5.48 -4.59
C LEU A 63 -17.67 4.68 -4.97
N SER A 64 -17.81 3.62 -5.76
CA SER A 64 -16.68 2.80 -6.21
C SER A 64 -15.76 3.58 -7.15
N VAL A 65 -16.30 4.38 -8.06
CA VAL A 65 -15.51 5.28 -8.92
C VAL A 65 -14.73 6.30 -8.07
N ILE A 66 -15.37 6.91 -7.07
CA ILE A 66 -14.68 7.84 -6.15
C ILE A 66 -13.57 7.09 -5.39
N ALA A 67 -13.85 5.89 -4.89
CA ALA A 67 -12.87 5.07 -4.18
C ALA A 67 -11.66 4.72 -5.05
N ILE A 68 -11.87 4.36 -6.32
CA ILE A 68 -10.81 4.10 -7.29
C ILE A 68 -9.94 5.34 -7.50
N VAL A 69 -10.56 6.51 -7.68
CA VAL A 69 -9.83 7.77 -7.87
C VAL A 69 -8.97 8.09 -6.64
N LEU A 70 -9.55 8.01 -5.44
CA LEU A 70 -8.84 8.29 -4.20
C LEU A 70 -7.71 7.28 -3.94
N ALA A 71 -7.95 5.99 -4.18
CA ALA A 71 -6.95 4.94 -4.07
C ALA A 71 -5.79 5.15 -5.05
N THR A 72 -6.10 5.54 -6.29
CA THR A 72 -5.09 5.85 -7.32
C THR A 72 -4.24 7.04 -6.91
N ILE A 73 -4.85 8.12 -6.42
CA ILE A 73 -4.13 9.31 -5.93
C ILE A 73 -3.19 8.93 -4.77
N ASN A 74 -3.67 8.15 -3.81
CA ASN A 74 -2.87 7.70 -2.67
C ASN A 74 -1.68 6.83 -3.11
N MET A 75 -1.92 5.84 -3.97
CA MET A 75 -0.90 4.93 -4.50
C MET A 75 0.17 5.71 -5.28
N VAL A 76 -0.24 6.47 -6.30
CA VAL A 76 0.69 7.23 -7.16
C VAL A 76 1.43 8.30 -6.37
N GLY A 77 0.71 9.09 -5.56
CA GLY A 77 1.31 10.11 -4.71
C GLY A 77 2.33 9.52 -3.73
N GLY A 78 2.00 8.39 -3.10
CA GLY A 78 2.90 7.67 -2.22
C GLY A 78 4.19 7.24 -2.92
N PHE A 79 4.11 6.64 -4.11
CA PHE A 79 5.29 6.19 -4.85
C PHE A 79 6.16 7.37 -5.32
N VAL A 80 5.55 8.44 -5.85
CA VAL A 80 6.27 9.64 -6.31
C VAL A 80 7.00 10.33 -5.15
N VAL A 81 6.35 10.49 -4.00
CA VAL A 81 6.97 11.11 -2.83
C VAL A 81 8.10 10.24 -2.29
N THR A 82 7.89 8.92 -2.22
CA THR A 82 8.90 7.98 -1.74
C THR A 82 10.14 7.99 -2.64
N ASP A 83 9.98 7.98 -3.96
CA ASP A 83 11.10 8.05 -4.90
C ASP A 83 11.91 9.34 -4.71
N ARG A 84 11.23 10.50 -4.63
CA ARG A 84 11.89 11.79 -4.35
C ARG A 84 12.63 11.79 -3.01
N MET A 85 12.10 11.12 -1.98
CA MET A 85 12.78 11.00 -0.70
C MET A 85 14.03 10.12 -0.81
N LEU A 86 13.95 8.99 -1.53
CA LEU A 86 15.08 8.08 -1.73
C LEU A 86 16.17 8.67 -2.63
N GLU A 87 15.82 9.57 -3.55
CA GLU A 87 16.78 10.32 -4.35
C GLU A 87 17.75 11.15 -3.50
N MET A 88 17.33 11.64 -2.34
CA MET A 88 18.19 12.40 -1.43
C MET A 88 19.34 11.56 -0.84
N PHE A 89 19.26 10.23 -0.94
CA PHE A 89 20.29 9.29 -0.52
C PHE A 89 21.21 8.83 -1.67
N LYS A 90 20.87 9.17 -2.92
CA LYS A 90 21.76 8.90 -4.07
C LYS A 90 22.95 9.85 -3.98
N GLY A 91 24.18 9.30 -3.97
CA GLY A 91 25.39 10.11 -4.00
C GLY A 91 25.40 11.06 -5.22
N LYS A 92 26.06 12.21 -5.11
CA LYS A 92 26.21 13.14 -6.25
C LYS A 92 26.75 12.37 -7.47
N LYS A 93 26.01 12.38 -8.59
CA LYS A 93 26.55 11.96 -9.89
C LYS A 93 27.81 12.80 -10.13
N LYS A 94 28.95 12.13 -10.33
CA LYS A 94 30.15 12.77 -10.85
C LYS A 94 29.90 13.27 -12.27
#